data_AF-G1PLS5-F1
#
_entry.id   AF-G1PLS5-F1
#
_cell.length_a   1.000
_cell.length_b   1.000
_cell.length_c   1.000
_cell.angle_alpha   90.00
_cell.angle_beta   90.00
_cell.angle_gamma   90.00
#
_symmetry.space_group_name_H-M   'P 1'
#
loop_
_entity.id
_entity.type
_entity.pdbx_description
1 polymer ?
#
loop_
_entity_poly.entity_id
_entity_poly.type
_entity_poly.pdbx_seq_one_letter_code
_entity_poly.pdbx_strand_id
1 'polypeptide(L)'
;REDLGEIMASCEPSFQGENQRPQPNCSGCPLEVRVVEVVPGPSGPCAEGSALPRSARLKRKREWPTEEGTEEEPAPGAQDLWVVETLCGLKMKLKRQRVSSVRPEHHQAFTRLLEDPVIKRFLAWDTNLRLSDKYLLSMVIAYFSRAGLFSWQYQRLHFFLALYLALDMEENYHAPKQAILSFLYGENNCSQRPLFHKLRFQFFRSMGWRARVTREECEEIQAFDPELWVWKRDRALLS
;
A
#
# COMPACT_ATOMS: atom_id res chain seq x y z
N ARG A 1 62.22 15.16 -0.17
CA ARG A 1 62.34 16.56 0.30
C ARG A 1 62.57 17.39 -0.95
N GLU A 2 61.50 17.66 -1.68
CA GLU A 2 61.51 18.47 -2.90
C GLU A 2 60.28 19.36 -2.84
N ASP A 3 60.52 20.61 -3.20
CA ASP A 3 59.84 21.82 -2.77
C ASP A 3 58.71 22.15 -3.76
N LEU A 4 57.48 22.27 -3.26
CA LEU A 4 56.29 22.69 -4.01
C LEU A 4 56.05 24.17 -3.71
N GLY A 5 56.58 25.04 -4.57
CA GLY A 5 56.30 26.48 -4.59
C GLY A 5 55.23 26.83 -5.62
N GLU A 6 54.22 27.57 -5.16
CA GLU A 6 53.00 28.02 -5.83
C GLU A 6 53.21 28.79 -7.15
N ILE A 7 52.27 28.64 -8.11
CA ILE A 7 51.74 29.79 -8.85
C ILE A 7 50.21 29.65 -8.99
N MET A 8 49.52 30.63 -8.44
CA MET A 8 48.09 30.87 -8.39
C MET A 8 47.68 31.70 -9.62
N ALA A 9 46.65 31.28 -10.37
CA ALA A 9 45.97 32.13 -11.34
C ALA A 9 44.48 31.76 -11.41
N SER A 10 43.69 32.56 -10.71
CA SER A 10 42.24 32.59 -10.72
C SER A 10 41.73 33.04 -12.09
N CYS A 11 40.73 32.34 -12.64
CA CYS A 11 39.94 32.81 -13.77
C CYS A 11 38.45 32.57 -13.48
N GLU A 12 37.76 33.65 -13.14
CA GLU A 12 36.31 33.81 -13.27
C GLU A 12 35.92 33.90 -14.75
N PRO A 13 34.70 33.49 -15.11
CA PRO A 13 33.90 34.37 -15.94
C PRO A 13 32.45 34.52 -15.45
N SER A 14 32.17 35.74 -14.97
CA SER A 14 31.13 36.64 -15.48
C SER A 14 29.74 36.05 -15.78
N PHE A 15 28.82 36.27 -14.83
CA PHE A 15 27.38 36.36 -15.07
C PHE A 15 27.02 37.65 -15.81
N GLN A 16 26.34 37.54 -16.97
CA GLN A 16 25.15 38.32 -17.38
C GLN A 16 24.84 38.07 -18.87
N GLY A 17 23.59 37.70 -19.17
CA GLY A 17 23.07 37.57 -20.53
C GLY A 17 21.59 37.17 -20.54
N GLU A 18 20.75 38.10 -20.96
CA GLU A 18 19.29 38.12 -20.91
C GLU A 18 18.54 37.06 -21.74
N ASN A 19 17.27 36.85 -21.32
CA ASN A 19 16.06 36.59 -22.11
C ASN A 19 16.17 35.72 -23.38
N GLN A 20 15.53 34.54 -23.35
CA GLN A 20 14.31 34.27 -24.14
C GLN A 20 13.80 32.83 -23.95
N ARG A 21 12.52 32.70 -23.60
CA ARG A 21 11.74 31.44 -23.62
C ARG A 21 11.44 31.05 -25.08
N PRO A 22 11.62 29.78 -25.49
CA PRO A 22 11.01 29.28 -26.73
C PRO A 22 9.58 28.79 -26.45
N GLN A 23 8.61 29.33 -27.19
CA GLN A 23 7.24 28.81 -27.25
C GLN A 23 7.16 27.57 -28.15
N PRO A 24 6.30 26.59 -27.85
CA PRO A 24 6.01 25.49 -28.77
C PRO A 24 4.92 25.89 -29.77
N ASN A 25 5.24 25.84 -31.06
CA ASN A 25 4.27 25.90 -32.16
C ASN A 25 3.45 24.60 -32.20
N CYS A 26 2.13 24.73 -32.17
CA CYS A 26 1.19 23.64 -32.35
C CYS A 26 0.40 23.87 -33.65
N SER A 27 0.57 22.97 -34.63
CA SER A 27 -0.20 22.93 -35.88
C SER A 27 -1.56 22.27 -35.63
N GLY A 28 -2.64 22.89 -36.12
CA GLY A 28 -4.02 22.57 -35.75
C GLY A 28 -4.72 21.44 -36.51
N CYS A 29 -5.85 21.02 -35.93
CA CYS A 29 -7.01 20.40 -36.57
C CYS A 29 -8.27 20.91 -35.83
N PRO A 30 -9.38 21.27 -36.49
CA PRO A 30 -10.58 21.80 -35.84
C PRO A 30 -11.52 20.68 -35.40
N LEU A 31 -12.08 20.78 -34.19
CA LEU A 31 -13.24 19.99 -33.78
C LEU A 31 -14.27 20.95 -33.16
N GLU A 32 -15.42 21.10 -33.81
CA GLU A 32 -16.51 21.95 -33.33
C GLU A 32 -17.09 21.40 -32.01
N VAL A 33 -17.20 22.26 -31.01
CA VAL A 33 -17.94 22.00 -29.77
C VAL A 33 -19.13 22.96 -29.74
N ARG A 34 -20.33 22.41 -29.82
CA ARG A 34 -21.59 23.14 -29.65
C ARG A 34 -21.82 23.42 -28.16
N VAL A 35 -21.70 24.68 -27.76
CA VAL A 35 -22.10 25.17 -26.43
C VAL A 35 -23.60 25.45 -26.44
N VAL A 36 -24.34 24.90 -25.48
CA VAL A 36 -25.70 25.37 -25.16
C VAL A 36 -25.58 26.19 -23.87
N GLU A 37 -25.69 27.51 -24.02
CA GLU A 37 -25.91 28.46 -22.92
C GLU A 37 -27.33 28.31 -22.37
N VAL A 38 -27.47 28.31 -21.04
CA VAL A 38 -28.74 28.59 -20.36
C VAL A 38 -28.52 29.83 -19.47
N VAL A 39 -29.22 30.90 -19.83
CA VAL A 39 -29.21 32.24 -19.22
C VAL A 39 -29.98 32.24 -17.89
N PRO A 40 -29.55 32.98 -16.84
CA PRO A 40 -30.29 33.10 -15.58
C PRO A 40 -31.06 34.43 -15.42
N GLY A 41 -32.21 34.38 -14.72
CA GLY A 41 -32.88 35.52 -14.03
C GLY A 41 -34.42 35.51 -14.12
N PRO A 42 -35.17 36.28 -13.29
CA PRO A 42 -34.81 37.10 -12.12
C PRO A 42 -35.68 36.83 -10.85
N SER A 43 -35.40 37.53 -9.75
CA SER A 43 -36.00 37.41 -8.41
C SER A 43 -37.02 38.51 -8.02
N GLY A 44 -38.05 38.13 -7.24
CA GLY A 44 -38.89 38.95 -6.32
C GLY A 44 -40.42 38.92 -6.58
N PRO A 45 -41.34 39.16 -5.60
CA PRO A 45 -41.19 39.52 -4.17
C PRO A 45 -42.04 38.69 -3.14
N CYS A 46 -41.87 39.00 -1.83
CA CYS A 46 -42.48 38.39 -0.64
C CYS A 46 -43.94 38.78 -0.33
N ALA A 47 -44.73 37.80 0.18
CA ALA A 47 -45.70 37.84 1.31
C ALA A 47 -46.59 36.57 1.24
N GLU A 48 -47.18 35.96 2.27
CA GLU A 48 -47.06 35.82 3.72
C GLU A 48 -48.02 34.65 4.08
N GLY A 49 -47.71 33.83 5.08
CA GLY A 49 -48.60 32.72 5.49
C GLY A 49 -47.94 31.64 6.34
N SER A 50 -47.93 31.86 7.64
CA SER A 50 -47.36 31.06 8.73
C SER A 50 -47.90 29.62 8.85
N ALA A 51 -47.03 28.65 9.16
CA ALA A 51 -47.20 27.65 10.23
C ALA A 51 -46.00 26.67 10.28
N LEU A 52 -45.25 26.69 11.38
CA LEU A 52 -44.31 25.62 11.80
C LEU A 52 -45.09 24.57 12.62
N PRO A 53 -44.63 23.31 12.64
CA PRO A 53 -44.11 22.85 13.92
C PRO A 53 -42.84 21.99 13.86
N ARG A 54 -42.16 22.02 15.02
CA ARG A 54 -40.92 21.35 15.40
C ARG A 54 -41.06 19.83 15.60
N SER A 55 -39.91 19.19 15.38
CA SER A 55 -39.34 18.00 16.04
C SER A 55 -40.01 16.63 15.86
N ALA A 56 -39.29 15.74 15.17
CA ALA A 56 -39.37 14.30 15.35
C ALA A 56 -37.97 13.73 15.67
N ARG A 57 -37.70 13.51 16.96
CA ARG A 57 -36.78 12.47 17.40
C ARG A 57 -37.63 11.22 17.65
N LEU A 58 -37.53 10.22 16.79
CA LEU A 58 -37.97 8.87 17.12
C LEU A 58 -36.93 7.87 16.62
N LYS A 59 -36.29 7.19 17.58
CA LYS A 59 -35.40 6.06 17.36
C LYS A 59 -36.15 4.99 16.56
N ARG A 60 -35.63 4.58 15.41
CA ARG A 60 -35.95 3.28 14.80
C ARG A 60 -34.72 2.39 14.88
N LYS A 61 -34.79 1.47 15.83
CA LYS A 61 -34.06 0.21 15.87
C LYS A 61 -34.49 -0.56 14.61
N ARG A 62 -33.57 -0.86 13.68
CA ARG A 62 -33.85 -1.77 12.57
C ARG A 62 -32.96 -2.99 12.75
N GLU A 63 -33.64 -4.05 13.14
CA GLU A 63 -33.12 -5.40 13.33
C GLU A 63 -32.74 -5.98 11.95
N TRP A 64 -31.62 -6.70 11.92
CA TRP A 64 -31.04 -7.32 10.74
C TRP A 64 -31.81 -8.61 10.42
N PRO A 65 -32.19 -8.90 9.17
CA PRO A 65 -32.70 -10.22 8.84
C PRO A 65 -31.55 -11.23 8.85
N THR A 66 -31.76 -12.28 9.65
CA THR A 66 -31.08 -13.57 9.54
C THR A 66 -31.45 -14.15 8.18
N GLU A 67 -30.47 -14.23 7.27
CA GLU A 67 -30.58 -15.08 6.09
C GLU A 67 -29.61 -16.24 6.24
N GLU A 68 -30.21 -17.41 6.08
CA GLU A 68 -29.62 -18.73 6.24
C GLU A 68 -28.56 -19.02 5.18
N GLY A 69 -27.55 -19.79 5.60
CA GLY A 69 -26.93 -20.87 4.83
C GLY A 69 -26.72 -20.65 3.34
N THR A 70 -25.77 -19.80 2.97
CA THR A 70 -24.99 -20.07 1.76
C THR A 70 -23.82 -20.94 2.21
N GLU A 71 -23.85 -22.22 1.83
CA GLU A 71 -22.71 -23.11 1.94
C GLU A 71 -21.54 -22.46 1.20
N GLU A 72 -20.59 -21.90 1.96
CA GLU A 72 -19.30 -21.50 1.42
C GLU A 72 -18.60 -22.78 0.97
N GLU A 73 -18.53 -22.97 -0.35
CA GLU A 73 -17.54 -23.86 -0.98
C GLU A 73 -16.17 -23.60 -0.34
N PRO A 74 -15.47 -24.63 0.15
CA PRO A 74 -14.20 -24.45 0.81
C PRO A 74 -13.22 -23.88 -0.23
N ALA A 75 -12.84 -22.62 -0.05
CA ALA A 75 -11.65 -22.07 -0.70
C ALA A 75 -10.51 -23.06 -0.52
N PRO A 76 -9.66 -23.34 -1.54
CA PRO A 76 -8.64 -24.37 -1.43
C PRO A 76 -7.66 -23.96 -0.33
N GLY A 77 -7.93 -24.45 0.88
CA GLY A 77 -7.14 -24.21 2.06
C GLY A 77 -5.80 -24.90 1.86
N ALA A 78 -4.75 -24.23 2.34
CA ALA A 78 -3.38 -24.74 2.42
C ALA A 78 -3.37 -26.27 2.59
N GLN A 79 -2.68 -26.97 1.68
CA GLN A 79 -2.57 -28.41 1.75
C GLN A 79 -1.87 -28.77 3.06
N ASP A 80 -2.56 -29.52 3.92
CA ASP A 80 -2.01 -30.02 5.17
C ASP A 80 -1.01 -31.14 4.85
N LEU A 81 0.28 -30.86 5.04
CA LEU A 81 1.35 -31.84 4.87
C LEU A 81 1.76 -32.35 6.25
N TRP A 82 1.59 -33.66 6.50
CA TRP A 82 2.01 -34.28 7.76
C TRP A 82 3.50 -34.63 7.66
N VAL A 83 4.34 -33.95 8.43
CA VAL A 83 5.79 -34.18 8.44
C VAL A 83 6.20 -34.90 9.71
N VAL A 84 7.06 -35.91 9.58
CA VAL A 84 7.61 -36.65 10.72
C VAL A 84 8.64 -35.77 11.43
N GLU A 85 8.34 -35.38 12.66
CA GLU A 85 9.19 -34.53 13.49
C GLU A 85 10.24 -35.36 14.25
N THR A 86 9.86 -36.54 14.75
CA THR A 86 10.78 -37.46 15.42
C THR A 86 10.30 -38.90 15.30
N LEU A 87 11.26 -39.80 15.10
CA LEU A 87 11.08 -41.25 15.11
C LEU A 87 11.88 -41.80 16.30
N CYS A 88 11.20 -42.41 17.28
CA CYS A 88 11.86 -43.09 18.40
C CYS A 88 11.21 -44.46 18.59
N GLY A 89 11.92 -45.51 18.18
CA GLY A 89 11.39 -46.87 18.13
C GLY A 89 10.16 -46.96 17.23
N LEU A 90 9.07 -47.56 17.73
CA LEU A 90 7.75 -47.65 17.04
C LEU A 90 6.89 -46.38 17.19
N LYS A 91 7.36 -45.34 17.88
CA LYS A 91 6.60 -44.11 18.12
C LYS A 91 7.01 -43.01 17.15
N MET A 92 6.04 -42.54 16.37
CA MET A 92 6.19 -41.41 15.44
C MET A 92 5.51 -40.17 16.02
N LYS A 93 6.19 -39.02 15.99
CA LYS A 93 5.57 -37.71 16.18
C LYS A 93 5.40 -37.05 14.82
N LEU A 94 4.15 -36.80 14.44
CA LEU A 94 3.79 -36.05 13.24
C LEU A 94 3.49 -34.61 13.64
N LYS A 95 4.09 -33.66 12.92
CA LYS A 95 3.75 -32.25 13.00
C LYS A 95 2.96 -31.88 11.76
N ARG A 96 1.80 -31.25 11.95
CA ARG A 96 1.04 -30.68 10.84
C ARG A 96 1.81 -29.46 10.32
N GLN A 97 2.36 -29.57 9.11
CA GLN A 97 3.02 -28.46 8.43
C GLN A 97 2.10 -28.01 7.29
N ARG A 98 1.51 -26.84 7.43
CA ARG A 98 0.78 -26.22 6.32
C ARG A 98 1.77 -25.60 5.36
N VAL A 99 1.59 -25.92 4.09
CA VAL A 99 2.34 -25.27 3.01
C VAL A 99 1.62 -23.98 2.67
N SER A 100 2.35 -22.87 2.65
CA SER A 100 1.80 -21.57 2.26
C SER A 100 1.05 -21.69 0.93
N SER A 101 -0.17 -21.17 0.88
CA SER A 101 -0.93 -21.05 -0.37
C SER A 101 -0.29 -20.05 -1.35
N VAL A 102 0.67 -19.24 -0.88
CA VAL A 102 1.35 -18.24 -1.68
C VAL A 102 2.34 -18.91 -2.62
N ARG A 103 2.21 -18.61 -3.91
CA ARG A 103 3.11 -19.17 -4.92
C ARG A 103 4.52 -18.58 -4.80
N PRO A 104 5.58 -19.35 -5.13
CA PRO A 104 6.98 -18.89 -5.07
C PRO A 104 7.25 -17.60 -5.84
N GLU A 105 6.53 -17.32 -6.93
CA GLU A 105 6.76 -16.14 -7.76
C GLU A 105 6.44 -14.83 -7.02
N HIS A 106 5.51 -14.86 -6.06
CA HIS A 106 5.20 -13.70 -5.23
C HIS A 106 6.28 -13.44 -4.17
N HIS A 107 6.91 -14.49 -3.64
CA HIS A 107 8.10 -14.37 -2.79
C HIS A 107 9.25 -13.75 -3.57
N GLN A 108 9.52 -14.22 -4.80
CA GLN A 108 10.58 -13.67 -5.66
C GLN A 108 10.31 -12.20 -6.02
N ALA A 109 9.06 -11.84 -6.34
CA ALA A 109 8.68 -10.46 -6.60
C ALA A 109 8.95 -9.55 -5.39
N PHE A 110 8.59 -10.02 -4.19
CA PHE A 110 8.87 -9.31 -2.95
C PHE A 110 10.38 -9.16 -2.71
N THR A 111 11.16 -10.23 -2.84
CA THR A 111 12.62 -10.19 -2.66
C THR A 111 13.28 -9.20 -3.63
N ARG A 112 12.88 -9.15 -4.91
CA ARG A 112 13.36 -8.09 -5.83
C ARG A 112 13.01 -6.69 -5.35
N LEU A 113 11.80 -6.49 -4.81
CA LEU A 113 11.39 -5.18 -4.31
C LEU A 113 12.18 -4.77 -3.06
N LEU A 114 12.66 -5.71 -2.26
CA LEU A 114 13.60 -5.41 -1.18
C LEU A 114 14.93 -4.87 -1.69
N GLU A 115 15.27 -5.05 -2.97
CA GLU A 115 16.48 -4.47 -3.55
C GLU A 115 16.32 -3.00 -3.96
N ASP A 116 15.08 -2.53 -4.09
CA ASP A 116 14.74 -1.16 -4.51
C ASP A 116 15.31 -0.13 -3.50
N PRO A 117 15.99 0.93 -3.97
CA PRO A 117 16.69 1.85 -3.09
C PRO A 117 15.75 2.65 -2.18
N VAL A 118 14.51 2.93 -2.59
CA VAL A 118 13.54 3.64 -1.73
C VAL A 118 13.01 2.69 -0.66
N ILE A 119 12.70 1.44 -1.03
CA ILE A 119 12.25 0.42 -0.07
C ILE A 119 13.36 0.13 0.95
N LYS A 120 14.60 -0.06 0.51
CA LYS A 120 15.76 -0.23 1.41
C LYS A 120 15.88 0.93 2.41
N ARG A 121 15.82 2.18 1.93
CA ARG A 121 15.87 3.36 2.80
C ARG A 121 14.70 3.40 3.77
N PHE A 122 13.50 3.06 3.32
CA PHE A 122 12.31 2.99 4.18
C PHE A 122 12.47 1.96 5.30
N LEU A 123 12.91 0.73 4.97
CA LEU A 123 13.13 -0.33 5.95
C LEU A 123 14.27 0.01 6.93
N ALA A 124 15.32 0.68 6.45
CA ALA A 124 16.40 1.16 7.32
C ALA A 124 15.95 2.30 8.24
N TRP A 125 15.04 3.16 7.77
CA TRP A 125 14.49 4.29 8.54
C TRP A 125 13.54 3.84 9.66
N ASP A 126 12.75 2.79 9.45
CA ASP A 126 11.82 2.26 10.46
C ASP A 126 12.56 1.39 11.51
N THR A 127 13.40 2.01 12.32
CA THR A 127 14.22 1.34 13.35
C THR A 127 13.39 0.67 14.45
N ASN A 128 12.22 1.25 14.75
CA ASN A 128 11.30 0.76 15.78
C ASN A 128 10.32 -0.31 15.26
N LEU A 129 10.46 -0.71 13.99
CA LEU A 129 9.63 -1.72 13.35
C LEU A 129 8.12 -1.46 13.51
N ARG A 130 7.71 -0.19 13.42
CA ARG A 130 6.30 0.21 13.59
C ARG A 130 5.51 0.07 12.30
N LEU A 131 6.20 0.08 11.16
CA LEU A 131 5.62 0.03 9.83
C LEU A 131 6.06 -1.18 9.02
N SER A 132 7.09 -1.89 9.47
CA SER A 132 7.78 -2.89 8.67
C SER A 132 8.32 -4.05 9.52
N ASP A 133 7.57 -4.43 10.55
CA ASP A 133 7.83 -5.70 11.23
C ASP A 133 7.53 -6.89 10.30
N LYS A 134 8.03 -8.06 10.70
CA LYS A 134 7.94 -9.29 9.91
C LYS A 134 6.50 -9.69 9.56
N TYR A 135 5.51 -9.41 10.41
CA TYR A 135 4.11 -9.77 10.11
C TYR A 135 3.50 -8.81 9.09
N LEU A 136 3.70 -7.50 9.21
CA LEU A 136 3.29 -6.54 8.18
C LEU A 136 3.92 -6.87 6.82
N LEU A 137 5.20 -7.22 6.81
CA LEU A 137 5.90 -7.65 5.58
C LEU A 137 5.38 -8.98 5.03
N SER A 138 4.97 -9.92 5.89
CA SER A 138 4.32 -11.16 5.47
C SER A 138 2.96 -10.88 4.83
N MET A 139 2.17 -9.95 5.40
CA MET A 139 0.90 -9.52 4.82
C MET A 139 1.06 -8.92 3.43
N VAL A 140 2.15 -8.20 3.15
CA VAL A 140 2.46 -7.69 1.80
C VAL A 140 2.56 -8.84 0.79
N ILE A 141 3.25 -9.93 1.14
CA ILE A 141 3.38 -11.10 0.26
C ILE A 141 2.02 -11.80 0.07
N ALA A 142 1.24 -11.96 1.14
CA ALA A 142 -0.12 -12.51 1.06
C ALA A 142 -1.00 -11.68 0.11
N TYR A 143 -0.90 -10.34 0.19
CA TYR A 143 -1.65 -9.43 -0.67
C TYR A 143 -1.21 -9.47 -2.12
N PHE A 144 0.08 -9.62 -2.40
CA PHE A 144 0.54 -9.89 -3.75
C PHE A 144 -0.10 -11.17 -4.29
N SER A 145 -0.05 -12.27 -3.54
CA SER A 145 -0.67 -13.53 -3.96
C SER A 145 -2.17 -13.40 -4.24
N ARG A 146 -2.89 -12.55 -3.50
CA ARG A 146 -4.33 -12.35 -3.64
C ARG A 146 -4.71 -11.39 -4.76
N ALA A 147 -3.84 -10.44 -5.10
CA ALA A 147 -4.12 -9.41 -6.11
C ALA A 147 -4.14 -9.96 -7.54
N GLY A 148 -3.61 -11.17 -7.75
CA GLY A 148 -3.66 -11.85 -9.05
C GLY A 148 -2.84 -11.19 -10.16
N LEU A 149 -1.94 -10.26 -9.81
CA LEU A 149 -1.00 -9.68 -10.77
C LEU A 149 0.15 -10.66 -11.03
N PHE A 150 0.74 -10.55 -12.22
CA PHE A 150 1.95 -11.31 -12.50
C PHE A 150 3.12 -10.82 -11.66
N SER A 151 4.00 -11.73 -11.22
CA SER A 151 5.12 -11.43 -10.31
C SER A 151 6.07 -10.34 -10.83
N TRP A 152 6.22 -10.19 -12.15
CA TRP A 152 7.04 -9.14 -12.77
C TRP A 152 6.38 -7.76 -12.81
N GLN A 153 5.07 -7.66 -12.58
CA GLN A 153 4.35 -6.37 -12.60
C GLN A 153 4.42 -5.62 -11.28
N TYR A 154 4.81 -6.29 -10.19
CA TYR A 154 4.97 -5.62 -8.91
C TYR A 154 6.12 -4.61 -8.96
N GLN A 155 5.79 -3.41 -8.54
CA GLN A 155 6.67 -2.23 -8.52
C GLN A 155 6.65 -1.65 -7.11
N ARG A 156 7.54 -0.70 -6.84
CA ARG A 156 7.61 0.05 -5.58
C ARG A 156 6.23 0.53 -5.08
N LEU A 157 5.42 1.08 -5.98
CA LEU A 157 4.07 1.53 -5.64
C LEU A 157 3.21 0.41 -5.05
N HIS A 158 3.24 -0.79 -5.64
CA HIS A 158 2.47 -1.94 -5.17
C HIS A 158 2.91 -2.39 -3.77
N PHE A 159 4.22 -2.37 -3.48
CA PHE A 159 4.75 -2.65 -2.15
C PHE A 159 4.12 -1.72 -1.10
N PHE A 160 4.17 -0.42 -1.34
CA PHE A 160 3.64 0.56 -0.39
C PHE A 160 2.11 0.55 -0.33
N LEU A 161 1.40 0.24 -1.42
CA LEU A 161 -0.06 0.05 -1.39
C LEU A 161 -0.44 -1.13 -0.50
N ALA A 162 0.23 -2.28 -0.67
CA ALA A 162 0.01 -3.47 0.14
C ALA A 162 0.38 -3.23 1.61
N LEU A 163 1.51 -2.58 1.87
CA LEU A 163 1.96 -2.27 3.24
C LEU A 163 1.01 -1.29 3.94
N TYR A 164 0.57 -0.26 3.22
CA TYR A 164 -0.42 0.68 3.74
C TYR A 164 -1.73 -0.03 4.10
N LEU A 165 -2.18 -0.95 3.25
CA LEU A 165 -3.37 -1.74 3.52
C LEU A 165 -3.18 -2.67 4.73
N ALA A 166 -1.99 -3.27 4.90
CA ALA A 166 -1.70 -4.11 6.07
C ALA A 166 -1.80 -3.30 7.38
N LEU A 167 -1.28 -2.08 7.37
CA LEU A 167 -1.39 -1.13 8.47
C LEU A 167 -2.81 -0.61 8.71
N ASP A 168 -3.70 -0.65 7.72
CA ASP A 168 -5.12 -0.36 7.92
C ASP A 168 -5.82 -1.51 8.67
N MET A 169 -5.33 -2.74 8.53
CA MET A 169 -5.88 -3.92 9.20
C MET A 169 -5.34 -4.11 10.62
N GLU A 170 -4.17 -3.57 10.94
CA GLU A 170 -3.59 -3.61 12.29
C GLU A 170 -4.10 -2.42 13.12
N GLU A 171 -5.13 -2.65 13.95
CA GLU A 171 -6.11 -1.70 14.51
C GLU A 171 -5.58 -0.52 15.38
N ASN A 172 -4.27 -0.25 15.46
CA ASN A 172 -3.71 0.66 16.47
C ASN A 172 -2.70 1.73 15.98
N TYR A 173 -2.54 1.94 14.66
CA TYR A 173 -1.53 2.89 14.13
C TYR A 173 -2.10 3.95 13.18
N HIS A 174 -2.48 5.11 13.73
CA HIS A 174 -2.88 6.27 12.92
C HIS A 174 -1.72 7.22 12.56
N ALA A 175 -0.65 7.25 13.36
CA ALA A 175 0.39 8.28 13.26
C ALA A 175 1.50 8.07 12.20
N PRO A 176 1.97 6.84 11.86
CA PRO A 176 3.13 6.69 10.99
C PRO A 176 2.83 6.47 9.48
N LYS A 177 1.56 6.46 9.07
CA LYS A 177 1.16 6.25 7.65
C LYS A 177 1.59 7.36 6.70
N GLN A 178 1.80 8.58 7.23
CA GLN A 178 2.29 9.70 6.43
C GLN A 178 3.72 9.46 5.91
N ALA A 179 4.55 8.73 6.67
CA ALA A 179 5.91 8.40 6.26
C ALA A 179 5.91 7.59 4.95
N ILE A 180 5.02 6.61 4.80
CA ILE A 180 4.87 5.83 3.56
C ILE A 180 4.66 6.75 2.34
N LEU A 181 3.79 7.76 2.48
CA LEU A 181 3.51 8.70 1.39
C LEU A 181 4.70 9.59 1.07
N SER A 182 5.45 10.04 2.10
CA SER A 182 6.68 10.81 1.91
C SER A 182 7.76 10.01 1.21
N PHE A 183 7.92 8.72 1.50
CA PHE A 183 8.87 7.85 0.80
C PHE A 183 8.48 7.60 -0.67
N LEU A 184 7.19 7.51 -0.97
CA LEU A 184 6.69 7.29 -2.32
C LEU A 184 6.82 8.51 -3.23
N TYR A 185 6.37 9.66 -2.75
CA TYR A 185 6.20 10.85 -3.58
C TYR A 185 7.19 11.97 -3.22
N GLY A 186 7.76 11.97 -2.02
CA GLY A 186 8.59 13.04 -1.46
C GLY A 186 7.86 13.89 -0.42
N GLU A 187 8.60 14.72 0.31
CA GLU A 187 8.05 15.72 1.25
C GLU A 187 7.23 16.77 0.46
N ASN A 188 6.00 17.06 0.90
CA ASN A 188 5.06 18.05 0.31
C ASN A 188 4.14 17.59 -0.86
N ASN A 189 3.95 16.29 -1.06
CA ASN A 189 3.08 15.76 -2.11
C ASN A 189 1.62 15.53 -1.68
N CYS A 190 1.00 16.53 -1.04
CA CYS A 190 -0.39 16.46 -0.59
C CYS A 190 -1.38 16.19 -1.75
N SER A 191 -1.05 16.65 -2.96
CA SER A 191 -1.84 16.44 -4.18
C SER A 191 -1.88 14.97 -4.64
N GLN A 192 -0.92 14.14 -4.24
CA GLN A 192 -0.86 12.72 -4.62
C GLN A 192 -1.68 11.82 -3.69
N ARG A 193 -2.10 12.35 -2.53
CA ARG A 193 -2.89 11.57 -1.54
C ARG A 193 -4.21 11.03 -2.10
N PRO A 194 -5.04 11.82 -2.81
CA PRO A 194 -6.29 11.30 -3.38
C PRO A 194 -6.04 10.18 -4.39
N LEU A 195 -5.00 10.34 -5.24
CA LEU A 195 -4.62 9.32 -6.21
C LEU A 195 -4.15 8.03 -5.51
N PHE A 196 -3.31 8.15 -4.49
CA PHE A 196 -2.86 7.00 -3.71
C PHE A 196 -4.03 6.23 -3.09
N HIS A 197 -4.99 6.91 -2.46
CA HIS A 197 -6.16 6.25 -1.89
C HIS A 197 -7.05 5.58 -2.94
N LYS A 198 -7.18 6.19 -4.14
CA LYS A 198 -7.86 5.57 -5.28
C LYS A 198 -7.18 4.27 -5.71
N LEU A 199 -5.85 4.30 -5.85
CA LEU A 199 -5.05 3.12 -6.21
C LEU A 199 -5.12 2.04 -5.13
N ARG A 200 -5.06 2.42 -3.85
CA ARG A 200 -5.23 1.49 -2.72
C ARG A 200 -6.58 0.80 -2.77
N PHE A 201 -7.65 1.54 -3.05
CA PHE A 201 -8.99 0.97 -3.20
C PHE A 201 -9.06 0.00 -4.39
N GLN A 202 -8.45 0.34 -5.52
CA GLN A 202 -8.37 -0.56 -6.68
C GLN A 202 -7.60 -1.84 -6.39
N PHE A 203 -6.47 -1.73 -5.69
CA PHE A 203 -5.66 -2.86 -5.25
C PHE A 203 -6.42 -3.74 -4.25
N PHE A 204 -7.13 -3.13 -3.30
CA PHE A 204 -7.96 -3.89 -2.36
C PHE A 204 -9.08 -4.66 -3.06
N ARG A 205 -9.71 -4.01 -4.06
CA ARG A 205 -10.72 -4.65 -4.91
C ARG A 205 -10.16 -5.80 -5.74
N SER A 206 -8.95 -5.69 -6.28
CA SER A 206 -8.35 -6.78 -7.09
C SER A 206 -8.07 -8.04 -6.27
N MET A 207 -7.96 -7.92 -4.95
CA MET A 207 -7.85 -9.07 -4.03
C MET A 207 -9.19 -9.73 -3.72
N GLY A 208 -10.30 -9.25 -4.29
CA GLY A 208 -11.65 -9.67 -3.93
C GLY A 208 -12.02 -9.29 -2.50
N TRP A 209 -11.50 -8.15 -2.00
CA TRP A 209 -11.73 -7.66 -0.64
C TRP A 209 -11.19 -8.56 0.49
N ARG A 210 -10.36 -9.55 0.16
CA ARG A 210 -9.74 -10.47 1.12
C ARG A 210 -8.50 -9.84 1.76
N ALA A 211 -8.69 -8.95 2.73
CA ALA A 211 -7.57 -8.33 3.47
C ALA A 211 -7.20 -9.02 4.79
N ARG A 212 -8.06 -9.89 5.33
CA ARG A 212 -7.74 -10.63 6.55
C ARG A 212 -6.62 -11.64 6.28
N VAL A 213 -5.51 -11.53 7.01
CA VAL A 213 -4.39 -12.47 6.98
C VAL A 213 -4.24 -12.97 8.41
N THR A 214 -4.26 -14.28 8.62
CA THR A 214 -4.11 -14.82 9.98
C THR A 214 -2.63 -14.87 10.35
N ARG A 215 -2.36 -15.01 11.65
CA ARG A 215 -0.98 -15.14 12.13
C ARG A 215 -0.31 -16.39 11.55
N GLU A 216 -1.06 -17.48 11.46
CA GLU A 216 -0.58 -18.76 10.91
C GLU A 216 -0.19 -18.60 9.44
N GLU A 217 -1.00 -17.90 8.64
CA GLU A 217 -0.67 -17.62 7.24
C GLU A 217 0.62 -16.79 7.10
N CYS A 218 0.84 -15.81 7.98
CA CYS A 218 2.11 -15.07 8.02
C CYS A 218 3.30 -15.98 8.38
N GLU A 219 3.15 -16.88 9.34
CA GLU A 219 4.18 -17.82 9.75
C GLU A 219 4.51 -18.83 8.63
N GLU A 220 3.50 -19.29 7.87
CA GLU A 220 3.67 -20.12 6.67
C GLU A 220 4.47 -19.39 5.58
N ILE A 221 4.17 -18.10 5.35
CA ILE A 221 4.91 -17.26 4.39
C ILE A 221 6.37 -17.10 4.82
N GLN A 222 6.63 -16.87 6.12
CA GLN A 222 7.99 -16.75 6.65
C GLN A 222 8.77 -18.07 6.55
N ALA A 223 8.09 -19.21 6.73
CA ALA A 223 8.69 -20.54 6.65
C ALA A 223 9.14 -20.93 5.22
N PHE A 224 8.68 -20.22 4.18
CA PHE A 224 9.11 -20.46 2.80
C PHE A 224 10.61 -20.20 2.60
N ASP A 225 11.12 -19.10 3.17
CA ASP A 225 12.55 -18.75 3.17
C ASP A 225 12.89 -18.13 4.54
N PRO A 226 13.16 -18.97 5.56
CA PRO A 226 13.35 -18.52 6.93
C PRO A 226 14.65 -17.73 7.13
N GLU A 227 15.61 -17.82 6.19
CA GLU A 227 16.90 -17.15 6.30
C GLU A 227 16.85 -15.69 5.83
N LEU A 228 15.78 -15.31 5.12
CA LEU A 228 15.60 -13.95 4.62
C LEU A 228 15.62 -12.93 5.78
N TRP A 229 16.53 -11.97 5.69
CA TRP A 229 16.85 -11.04 6.77
C TRP A 229 15.66 -10.23 7.29
N VAL A 230 14.62 -9.99 6.46
CA VAL A 230 13.43 -9.25 6.87
C VAL A 230 12.65 -9.94 7.98
N TRP A 231 12.78 -11.27 8.13
CA TRP A 231 12.08 -12.01 9.19
C TRP A 231 12.71 -11.81 10.57
N LYS A 232 13.94 -11.28 10.62
CA LYS A 232 14.60 -10.85 11.87
C LYS A 232 14.04 -9.53 12.39
N ARG A 233 13.19 -8.84 11.62
CA ARG A 233 12.51 -7.60 12.00
C ARG A 233 11.34 -7.90 12.93
N ASP A 234 11.65 -8.38 14.13
CA ASP A 234 10.65 -8.69 15.15
C ASP A 234 10.56 -7.57 16.18
N ARG A 235 9.42 -6.86 16.16
CA ARG A 235 9.16 -5.79 17.13
C ARG A 235 9.04 -6.29 18.56
N ALA A 236 8.64 -7.55 18.79
CA ALA A 236 8.57 -8.12 20.13
C ALA A 236 9.95 -8.26 20.79
N LEU A 237 11.04 -8.17 20.03
CA LEU A 237 12.41 -8.20 20.56
C LEU A 237 12.93 -6.79 20.92
N LEU A 238 12.18 -5.73 20.60
CA LEU A 238 12.54 -4.35 20.91
C LEU A 238 11.89 -3.82 22.21
N SER A 239 11.06 -4.64 22.86
CA SER A 239 10.31 -4.30 24.08
C SER A 239 11.04 -4.68 25.37
#